data_AF-A0A2E7H0P8-F1
#
_entry.id   AF-A0A2E7H0P8-F1
#
_cell.length_a   1.000
_cell.length_b   1.000
_cell.length_c   1.000
_cell.angle_alpha   90.00
_cell.angle_beta   90.00
_cell.angle_gamma   90.00
#
_symmetry.space_group_name_H-M   'P 1'
#
loop_
_entity.id
_entity.type
_entity.pdbx_description
1 polymer ?
#
loop_
_entity_poly.entity_id
_entity_poly.type
_entity_poly.pdbx_seq_one_letter_code
_entity_poly.pdbx_strand_id
1 'polypeptide(L)'
;MVGLHTLDSSSPSDAYLALEHRILGATGDVLCYSRLPMRQLLRFIPSNRASLWWISEHSSAQSVMPDPEAVLTHIDERAGSSTDLIVLEGVDWFVDRTSPQDTMRMIQSLDALSREHELDVVLPVDALALTSQFWTRLRALAPAVELGDHAPAHEPSDAPVAQTQGDESDSTGNHSVPNDSEGTLVHLVNLPGVGFTHAILARRMLQWKRMGFDLAALEPAMAMVNLDEAHGLYRVVESDIIAAIDAVRYMDTHRARLTVTEREVYNFRLMSLSSVNETITELERLISTR
;
A
#
# COMPACT_ATOMS: atom_id res chain seq x y z
N MET A 1 -3.34 15.66 15.29
CA MET A 1 -4.02 16.85 14.74
C MET A 1 -5.41 16.81 15.35
N VAL A 2 -6.29 17.78 15.12
CA VAL A 2 -7.72 17.55 15.34
C VAL A 2 -8.42 18.15 14.14
N GLY A 3 -9.33 17.41 13.54
CA GLY A 3 -10.12 17.87 12.40
C GLY A 3 -10.09 16.93 11.21
N LEU A 4 -10.67 17.42 10.12
CA LEU A 4 -10.81 16.69 8.87
C LEU A 4 -9.67 17.02 7.90
N HIS A 5 -9.06 15.99 7.34
CA HIS A 5 -7.95 16.11 6.41
C HIS A 5 -8.10 15.14 5.24
N THR A 6 -7.48 15.45 4.10
CA THR A 6 -7.28 14.44 3.06
C THR A 6 -5.82 14.08 2.87
N LEU A 7 -5.60 12.81 2.54
CA LEU A 7 -4.32 12.22 2.21
C LEU A 7 -4.33 11.87 0.73
N ASP A 8 -3.36 12.35 -0.03
CA ASP A 8 -3.25 11.99 -1.44
C ASP A 8 -2.80 10.53 -1.53
N SER A 9 -3.65 9.67 -2.09
CA SER A 9 -3.37 8.25 -2.23
C SER A 9 -4.08 7.66 -3.44
N SER A 10 -3.34 6.97 -4.30
CA SER A 10 -3.86 6.27 -5.48
C SER A 10 -4.41 4.88 -5.16
N SER A 11 -4.09 4.31 -4.00
CA SER A 11 -4.58 2.98 -3.62
C SER A 11 -4.86 2.85 -2.12
N PRO A 12 -5.76 1.94 -1.72
CA PRO A 12 -5.96 1.65 -0.31
C PRO A 12 -4.71 1.17 0.41
N SER A 13 -3.82 0.44 -0.28
CA SER A 13 -2.60 -0.07 0.33
C SER A 13 -1.65 1.08 0.69
N ASP A 14 -1.49 2.04 -0.21
CA ASP A 14 -0.61 3.19 0.01
C ASP A 14 -1.14 4.08 1.15
N ALA A 15 -2.46 4.27 1.20
CA ALA A 15 -3.13 5.03 2.24
C ALA A 15 -2.87 4.44 3.63
N TYR A 16 -3.07 3.14 3.80
CA TYR A 16 -2.87 2.48 5.10
C TYR A 16 -1.40 2.35 5.48
N LEU A 17 -0.48 2.26 4.51
CA LEU A 17 0.96 2.32 4.78
C LEU A 17 1.38 3.72 5.26
N ALA A 18 0.91 4.77 4.59
CA ALA A 18 1.19 6.16 5.00
C ALA A 18 0.60 6.47 6.39
N LEU A 19 -0.56 5.91 6.72
CA LEU A 19 -1.21 6.13 8.01
C LEU A 19 -0.77 5.18 9.12
N GLU A 20 0.10 4.19 8.84
CA GLU A 20 0.49 3.14 9.80
C GLU A 20 0.97 3.74 11.12
N HIS A 21 1.89 4.70 11.09
CA HIS A 21 2.42 5.29 12.32
C HIS A 21 1.33 6.02 13.11
N ARG A 22 0.41 6.73 12.45
CA ARG A 22 -0.69 7.43 13.13
C ARG A 22 -1.67 6.45 13.76
N ILE A 23 -2.02 5.38 13.04
CA ILE A 23 -2.92 4.34 13.54
C ILE A 23 -2.31 3.59 14.74
N LEU A 24 -1.02 3.25 14.68
CA LEU A 24 -0.33 2.57 15.77
C LEU A 24 0.01 3.50 16.95
N GLY A 25 0.11 4.81 16.68
CA GLY A 25 0.41 5.84 17.66
C GLY A 25 -0.83 6.40 18.38
N ALA A 26 -2.03 6.12 17.87
CA ALA A 26 -3.28 6.53 18.51
C ALA A 26 -3.40 5.96 19.93
N THR A 27 -3.87 6.79 20.85
CA THR A 27 -4.05 6.46 22.26
C THR A 27 -5.43 5.89 22.57
N GLY A 28 -6.42 6.27 21.77
CA GLY A 28 -7.79 5.83 21.80
C GLY A 28 -8.16 4.93 20.61
N ASP A 29 -9.46 4.82 20.38
CA ASP A 29 -10.05 3.95 19.37
C ASP A 29 -9.78 4.48 17.97
N VAL A 30 -9.44 3.57 17.06
CA VAL A 30 -9.28 3.86 15.63
C VAL A 30 -10.35 3.13 14.85
N LEU A 31 -11.06 3.87 13.98
CA LEU A 31 -12.05 3.30 13.06
C LEU A 31 -11.51 3.38 11.64
N CYS A 32 -11.49 2.27 10.91
CA CYS A 32 -11.03 2.22 9.52
C CYS A 32 -12.13 1.67 8.61
N TYR A 33 -12.53 2.47 7.65
CA TYR A 33 -13.52 2.14 6.63
C TYR A 33 -12.82 2.07 5.27
N SER A 34 -12.75 0.89 4.67
CA SER A 34 -12.05 0.66 3.40
C SER A 34 -12.88 -0.13 2.41
N ARG A 35 -12.59 0.08 1.12
CA ARG A 35 -13.04 -0.82 0.04
C ARG A 35 -12.34 -2.18 0.08
N LEU A 36 -11.21 -2.30 0.78
CA LEU A 36 -10.51 -3.57 0.97
C LEU A 36 -11.26 -4.47 1.96
N PRO A 37 -11.45 -5.76 1.63
CA PRO A 37 -11.97 -6.74 2.59
C PRO A 37 -11.08 -6.82 3.82
N MET A 38 -11.66 -7.08 4.99
CA MET A 38 -10.94 -7.12 6.27
C MET A 38 -9.65 -7.96 6.24
N ARG A 39 -9.67 -9.14 5.60
CA ARG A 39 -8.48 -10.01 5.49
C ARG A 39 -7.30 -9.31 4.80
N GLN A 40 -7.56 -8.37 3.90
CA GLN A 40 -6.53 -7.57 3.23
C GLN A 40 -6.08 -6.41 4.10
N LEU A 41 -6.99 -5.72 4.80
CA LEU A 41 -6.65 -4.65 5.75
C LEU A 41 -5.75 -5.13 6.89
N LEU A 42 -5.97 -6.35 7.37
CA LEU A 42 -5.14 -7.00 8.40
C LEU A 42 -3.67 -7.22 7.97
N ARG A 43 -3.32 -6.94 6.72
CA ARG A 43 -1.92 -6.91 6.25
C ARG A 43 -1.19 -5.64 6.68
N PHE A 44 -1.93 -4.56 6.96
CA PHE A 44 -1.40 -3.23 7.26
C PHE A 44 -1.65 -2.85 8.71
N ILE A 45 -2.81 -3.20 9.26
CA ILE A 45 -3.21 -2.82 10.62
C ILE A 45 -3.54 -4.07 11.44
N PRO A 46 -2.92 -4.25 12.62
CA PRO A 46 -3.27 -5.35 13.50
C PRO A 46 -4.68 -5.17 14.08
N SER A 47 -5.43 -6.28 14.22
CA SER A 47 -6.85 -6.28 14.61
C SER A 47 -7.14 -5.72 16.00
N ASN A 48 -6.12 -5.59 16.85
CA ASN A 48 -6.24 -5.05 18.21
C ASN A 48 -6.00 -3.53 18.28
N ARG A 49 -5.67 -2.88 17.15
CA ARG A 49 -5.40 -1.44 17.10
C ARG A 49 -6.50 -0.62 16.45
N ALA A 50 -7.28 -1.23 15.55
CA ALA A 50 -8.36 -0.52 14.89
C ALA A 50 -9.57 -1.45 14.67
N SER A 51 -10.75 -0.86 14.74
CA SER A 51 -11.98 -1.49 14.27
C SER A 51 -12.06 -1.34 12.75
N LEU A 52 -12.02 -2.46 12.04
CA LEU A 52 -11.97 -2.51 10.58
C LEU A 52 -13.37 -2.80 10.01
N TRP A 53 -13.80 -1.98 9.04
CA TRP A 53 -15.09 -2.07 8.38
C TRP A 53 -14.92 -2.09 6.86
N TRP A 54 -15.56 -3.07 6.22
CA TRP A 54 -15.50 -3.23 4.77
C TRP A 54 -16.65 -2.49 4.09
N ILE A 55 -16.34 -1.43 3.35
CA ILE A 55 -17.31 -0.73 2.52
C ILE A 55 -17.60 -1.61 1.30
N SER A 56 -18.81 -2.16 1.22
CA SER A 56 -19.15 -3.21 0.26
C SER A 56 -20.65 -3.39 0.12
N GLU A 57 -21.13 -3.83 -1.04
CA GLU A 57 -22.52 -4.26 -1.24
C GLU A 57 -22.80 -5.64 -0.62
N HIS A 58 -21.74 -6.39 -0.30
CA HIS A 58 -21.90 -7.70 0.33
C HIS A 58 -22.35 -7.54 1.77
N SER A 59 -23.48 -8.16 2.11
CA SER A 59 -23.96 -8.22 3.49
C SER A 59 -23.13 -9.22 4.30
N SER A 60 -22.39 -8.70 5.28
CA SER A 60 -21.59 -9.45 6.25
C SER A 60 -21.59 -8.73 7.60
N ALA A 61 -21.13 -9.41 8.66
CA ALA A 61 -21.11 -8.83 10.00
C ALA A 61 -20.18 -7.59 10.15
N GLN A 62 -19.21 -7.41 9.25
CA GLN A 62 -18.24 -6.32 9.27
C GLN A 62 -18.21 -5.56 7.94
N SER A 63 -19.38 -5.41 7.31
CA SER A 63 -19.55 -4.61 6.10
C SER A 63 -20.53 -3.47 6.30
N VAL A 64 -20.26 -2.36 5.62
CA VAL A 64 -21.12 -1.18 5.56
C VAL A 64 -21.43 -0.90 4.10
N MET A 65 -22.67 -0.53 3.79
CA MET A 65 -23.06 -0.22 2.41
C MET A 65 -22.26 0.97 1.88
N PRO A 66 -21.90 0.97 0.57
CA PRO A 66 -21.19 2.07 -0.08
C PRO A 66 -22.15 3.24 -0.36
N ASP A 67 -22.78 3.74 0.69
CA ASP A 67 -23.74 4.83 0.68
C ASP A 67 -23.34 5.88 1.74
N PRO A 68 -23.28 7.18 1.39
CA PRO A 68 -22.85 8.21 2.33
C PRO A 68 -23.64 8.27 3.63
N GLU A 69 -24.96 8.09 3.58
CA GLU A 69 -25.83 8.17 4.76
C GLU A 69 -25.65 6.92 5.64
N ALA A 70 -25.56 5.74 5.02
CA ALA A 70 -25.29 4.49 5.74
C ALA A 70 -23.93 4.50 6.45
N VAL A 71 -22.89 4.99 5.77
CA VAL A 71 -21.54 5.10 6.35
C VAL A 71 -21.52 6.11 7.48
N LEU A 72 -22.13 7.28 7.29
CA LEU A 72 -22.19 8.31 8.32
C LEU A 72 -22.91 7.82 9.57
N THR A 73 -24.10 7.24 9.40
CA THR A 73 -24.89 6.67 10.52
C THR A 73 -24.07 5.63 11.27
N HIS A 74 -23.37 4.75 10.55
CA HIS A 74 -22.54 3.72 11.16
C HIS A 74 -21.33 4.30 11.92
N ILE A 75 -20.76 5.39 11.43
CA ILE A 75 -19.70 6.15 12.12
C ILE A 75 -20.26 6.79 13.38
N ASP A 76 -21.37 7.52 13.31
CA ASP A 76 -21.97 8.24 14.45
C ASP A 76 -22.36 7.31 15.60
N GLU A 77 -22.77 6.07 15.31
CA GLU A 77 -23.08 5.05 16.32
C GLU A 77 -21.85 4.53 17.10
N ARG A 78 -20.64 4.74 16.58
CA ARG A 78 -19.40 4.10 17.08
C ARG A 78 -18.33 5.11 17.48
N ALA A 79 -18.28 6.24 16.78
CA ALA A 79 -17.43 7.34 17.16
C ALA A 79 -17.92 7.86 18.52
N GLY A 80 -16.99 7.98 19.45
CA GLY A 80 -17.26 8.50 20.78
C GLY A 80 -16.07 9.29 21.28
N SER A 81 -16.14 9.72 22.54
CA SER A 81 -15.07 10.52 23.18
C SER A 81 -13.74 9.77 23.32
N SER A 82 -13.71 8.44 23.13
CA SER A 82 -12.49 7.64 23.11
C SER A 82 -11.93 7.46 21.71
N THR A 83 -12.61 7.91 20.65
CA THR A 83 -12.15 7.75 19.27
C THR A 83 -11.12 8.82 18.95
N ASP A 84 -9.90 8.39 18.61
CA ASP A 84 -8.82 9.31 18.26
C ASP A 84 -8.75 9.55 16.75
N LEU A 85 -9.05 8.52 15.94
CA LEU A 85 -8.81 8.54 14.50
C LEU A 85 -9.88 7.77 13.72
N ILE A 86 -10.39 8.40 12.67
CA ILE A 86 -11.21 7.78 11.65
C ILE A 86 -10.48 7.86 10.31
N VAL A 87 -10.30 6.71 9.66
CA VAL A 87 -9.82 6.65 8.28
C VAL A 87 -10.98 6.20 7.40
N LEU A 88 -11.42 7.05 6.48
CA LEU A 88 -12.52 6.77 5.56
C LEU A 88 -12.05 6.86 4.11
N GLU A 89 -11.96 5.70 3.46
CA GLU A 89 -11.65 5.60 2.04
C GLU A 89 -12.90 5.57 1.15
N GLY A 90 -12.68 5.67 -0.16
CA GLY A 90 -13.72 5.47 -1.16
C GLY A 90 -14.57 6.71 -1.43
N VAL A 91 -14.02 7.91 -1.19
CA VAL A 91 -14.71 9.17 -1.50
C VAL A 91 -15.10 9.26 -2.97
N ASP A 92 -14.19 8.88 -3.87
CA ASP A 92 -14.42 8.70 -5.31
C ASP A 92 -15.65 7.82 -5.56
N TRP A 93 -15.72 6.69 -4.85
CA TRP A 93 -16.78 5.72 -5.01
C TRP A 93 -18.15 6.25 -4.57
N PHE A 94 -18.20 7.04 -3.49
CA PHE A 94 -19.44 7.69 -3.05
C PHE A 94 -19.93 8.75 -4.05
N VAL A 95 -18.99 9.53 -4.62
CA VAL A 95 -19.31 10.55 -5.62
C VAL A 95 -19.90 9.91 -6.87
N ASP A 96 -19.31 8.81 -7.34
CA ASP A 96 -19.72 8.11 -8.57
C ASP A 96 -21.07 7.40 -8.42
N ARG A 97 -21.36 6.85 -7.24
CA ARG A 97 -22.55 6.03 -7.00
C ARG A 97 -23.79 6.82 -6.61
N THR A 98 -23.61 7.90 -5.85
CA THR A 98 -24.71 8.65 -5.26
C THR A 98 -24.79 10.02 -5.92
N SER A 99 -24.29 11.05 -5.27
CA SER A 99 -24.08 12.35 -5.88
C SER A 99 -22.92 13.08 -5.21
N PRO A 100 -22.27 14.01 -5.93
CA PRO A 100 -21.26 14.89 -5.32
C PRO A 100 -21.84 15.73 -4.16
N GLN A 101 -23.14 16.03 -4.17
CA GLN A 101 -23.77 16.83 -3.12
C GLN A 101 -23.96 16.04 -1.84
N ASP A 102 -24.44 14.80 -1.94
CA ASP A 102 -24.68 13.94 -0.78
C ASP A 102 -23.36 13.53 -0.13
N THR A 103 -22.34 13.22 -0.95
CA THR A 103 -20.98 12.97 -0.45
C THR A 103 -20.42 14.20 0.28
N MET A 104 -20.62 15.40 -0.25
CA MET A 104 -20.18 16.63 0.42
C MET A 104 -20.90 16.88 1.75
N ARG A 105 -22.20 16.55 1.85
CA ARG A 105 -22.93 16.64 3.13
C ARG A 105 -22.35 15.66 4.15
N MET A 106 -22.05 14.41 3.75
CA MET A 106 -21.37 13.45 4.62
C MET A 106 -20.03 14.00 5.12
N ILE A 107 -19.21 14.55 4.23
CA ILE A 107 -17.91 15.13 4.60
C ILE A 107 -18.06 16.31 5.58
N GLN A 108 -19.08 17.16 5.39
CA GLN A 108 -19.39 18.26 6.32
C GLN A 108 -19.83 17.75 7.69
N SER A 109 -20.62 16.67 7.74
CA SER A 109 -20.99 16.02 8.99
C SER A 109 -19.78 15.41 9.70
N LEU A 110 -18.86 14.79 8.96
CA LEU A 110 -17.60 14.28 9.51
C LEU A 110 -16.71 15.41 10.04
N ASP A 111 -16.66 16.57 9.38
CA ASP A 111 -15.96 17.76 9.90
C ASP A 111 -16.59 18.27 11.20
N ALA A 112 -17.93 18.27 11.30
CA ALA A 112 -18.62 18.61 12.55
C ALA A 112 -18.30 17.60 13.66
N LEU A 113 -18.39 16.29 13.36
CA LEU A 113 -18.07 15.19 14.27
C LEU A 113 -16.62 15.27 14.78
N SER A 114 -15.68 15.57 13.89
CA SER A 114 -14.25 15.71 14.23
C SER A 114 -14.00 16.80 15.27
N ARG A 115 -14.75 17.91 15.19
CA ARG A 115 -14.66 19.02 16.14
C ARG A 115 -15.42 18.76 17.43
N GLU A 116 -16.53 18.04 17.36
CA GLU A 116 -17.34 17.68 18.53
C GLU A 116 -16.60 16.71 19.46
N HIS A 117 -15.92 15.72 18.89
CA HIS A 117 -15.20 14.69 19.66
C HIS A 117 -13.70 14.89 19.74
N GLU A 118 -13.18 16.01 19.25
CA GLU A 118 -11.74 16.31 19.17
C GLU A 118 -10.91 15.19 18.53
N LEU A 119 -11.44 14.58 17.45
CA LEU A 119 -10.83 13.45 16.76
C LEU A 119 -10.26 13.84 15.39
N ASP A 120 -9.34 13.02 14.90
CA ASP A 120 -8.80 13.15 13.54
C ASP A 120 -9.64 12.33 12.56
N VAL A 121 -10.04 12.96 11.44
CA VAL A 121 -10.62 12.24 10.29
C VAL A 121 -9.69 12.39 9.10
N VAL A 122 -9.26 11.28 8.53
CA VAL A 122 -8.44 11.25 7.32
C VAL A 122 -9.20 10.60 6.19
N LEU A 123 -9.26 11.31 5.07
CA LEU A 123 -9.84 10.85 3.81
C LEU A 123 -8.72 10.56 2.81
N PRO A 124 -8.31 9.30 2.60
CA PRO A 124 -7.43 8.95 1.50
C PRO A 124 -8.16 9.08 0.17
N VAL A 125 -7.63 9.92 -0.73
CA VAL A 125 -8.28 10.27 -1.98
C VAL A 125 -7.26 10.41 -3.10
N ASP A 126 -7.60 9.87 -4.27
CA ASP A 126 -6.88 10.15 -5.51
C ASP A 126 -7.47 11.41 -6.16
N ALA A 127 -6.67 12.48 -6.24
CA ALA A 127 -7.08 13.74 -6.86
C ALA A 127 -7.47 13.57 -8.34
N LEU A 128 -6.93 12.56 -9.03
CA LEU A 128 -7.22 12.27 -10.43
C LEU A 128 -8.55 11.52 -10.62
N ALA A 129 -9.06 10.87 -9.58
CA ALA A 129 -10.35 10.17 -9.61
C ALA A 129 -11.56 11.11 -9.44
N LEU A 130 -11.34 12.40 -9.13
CA LEU A 130 -12.39 13.37 -8.83
C LEU A 130 -12.41 14.53 -9.84
N THR A 131 -13.59 15.13 -10.01
CA THR A 131 -13.69 16.38 -10.78
C THR A 131 -12.95 17.51 -10.07
N SER A 132 -12.32 18.40 -10.84
CA SER A 132 -11.58 19.55 -10.30
C SER A 132 -12.43 20.45 -9.39
N GLN A 133 -13.72 20.63 -9.71
CA GLN A 133 -14.65 21.38 -8.89
C GLN A 133 -14.91 20.71 -7.54
N PHE A 134 -15.12 19.40 -7.53
CA PHE A 134 -15.33 18.66 -6.28
C PHE A 134 -14.05 18.62 -5.45
N TRP A 135 -12.91 18.34 -6.06
CA TRP A 135 -11.61 18.34 -5.41
C TRP A 135 -11.29 19.67 -4.72
N THR A 136 -11.54 20.79 -5.39
CA THR A 136 -11.33 22.13 -4.82
C THR A 136 -12.19 22.37 -3.58
N ARG A 137 -13.46 21.94 -3.62
CA ARG A 137 -14.37 22.05 -2.46
C ARG A 137 -13.96 21.14 -1.32
N LEU A 138 -13.57 19.90 -1.64
CA LEU A 138 -13.05 18.95 -0.67
C LEU A 138 -11.82 19.51 0.02
N ARG A 139 -10.83 20.02 -0.73
CA ARG A 139 -9.61 20.61 -0.15
C ARG A 139 -9.83 21.88 0.67
N ALA A 140 -10.86 22.66 0.34
CA ALA A 140 -11.26 23.81 1.15
C ALA A 140 -11.82 23.41 2.52
N LEU A 141 -12.45 22.24 2.62
CA LEU A 141 -13.01 21.70 3.85
C LEU A 141 -12.03 20.79 4.61
N ALA A 142 -11.22 20.03 3.88
CA ALA A 142 -10.29 19.02 4.36
C ALA A 142 -8.89 19.26 3.78
N PRO A 143 -8.04 20.05 4.47
CA PRO A 143 -6.68 20.34 4.02
C PRO A 143 -5.79 19.09 3.94
N ALA A 144 -4.64 19.23 3.28
CA ALA A 144 -3.68 18.13 3.15
C ALA A 144 -3.08 17.76 4.49
N VAL A 145 -3.04 16.46 4.76
CA VAL A 145 -2.15 15.95 5.80
C VAL A 145 -0.73 16.18 5.30
N GLU A 146 -0.03 17.10 5.95
CA GLU A 146 1.43 17.12 5.90
C GLU A 146 1.90 15.95 6.74
N LEU A 147 2.09 14.79 6.10
CA LEU A 147 2.76 13.67 6.73
C LEU A 147 4.21 14.11 6.87
N GLY A 148 4.57 14.65 8.04
CA GLY A 148 5.90 15.20 8.26
C GLY A 148 6.96 14.16 7.91
N ASP A 149 7.74 14.45 6.87
CA ASP A 149 9.06 13.85 6.74
C ASP A 149 9.80 14.22 8.01
N HIS A 150 10.07 13.25 8.89
CA HIS A 150 11.17 13.39 9.82
C HIS A 150 12.49 13.31 9.03
N ALA A 151 12.71 14.28 8.14
CA ALA A 151 14.04 14.73 7.81
C ALA A 151 14.55 15.48 9.05
N PRO A 152 15.69 15.11 9.65
CA PRO A 152 16.28 15.94 10.69
C PRO A 152 16.59 17.30 10.07
N ALA A 153 15.99 18.34 10.66
CA ALA A 153 16.25 19.72 10.32
C ALA A 153 17.77 19.99 10.43
N HIS A 154 18.43 20.13 9.30
CA HIS A 154 19.72 20.79 9.25
C HIS A 154 19.47 22.29 9.37
N GLU A 155 19.89 22.85 10.51
CA GLU A 155 20.00 24.30 10.70
C GLU A 155 20.78 24.92 9.53
N PRO A 156 20.31 26.04 8.94
CA PRO A 156 21.02 26.68 7.85
C PRO A 156 22.21 27.46 8.42
N SER A 157 23.41 26.93 8.25
CA SER A 157 24.63 27.71 8.42
C SER A 157 24.84 28.57 7.17
N ASP A 158 24.71 29.89 7.36
CA ASP A 158 25.11 30.94 6.43
C ASP A 158 26.59 30.82 6.03
N ALA A 159 26.87 30.73 4.72
CA ALA A 159 27.95 31.44 4.01
C ALA A 159 27.95 31.10 2.51
N PRO A 160 28.45 31.98 1.61
CA PRO A 160 27.79 32.19 0.33
C PRO A 160 28.62 31.84 -0.93
N VAL A 161 27.92 31.81 -2.08
CA VAL A 161 28.35 31.99 -3.49
C VAL A 161 29.15 30.86 -4.16
N ALA A 162 28.54 30.22 -5.17
CA ALA A 162 29.01 30.30 -6.56
C ALA A 162 27.95 29.78 -7.53
N GLN A 163 27.50 30.68 -8.41
CA GLN A 163 26.64 30.41 -9.56
C GLN A 163 27.40 29.57 -10.60
N THR A 164 26.75 28.57 -11.20
CA THR A 164 27.02 28.24 -12.60
C THR A 164 25.74 27.69 -13.23
N GLN A 165 25.25 28.42 -14.23
CA GLN A 165 24.17 28.06 -15.12
C GLN A 165 24.68 27.17 -16.26
N GLY A 166 23.77 26.37 -16.80
CA GLY A 166 23.80 25.77 -18.14
C GLY A 166 23.88 24.25 -18.10
N ASP A 167 23.12 23.50 -18.86
CA ASP A 167 21.86 23.73 -19.58
C ASP A 167 21.35 22.32 -19.95
N GLU A 168 20.03 22.19 -20.08
CA GLU A 168 19.27 21.19 -20.83
C GLU A 168 19.82 19.76 -21.05
N SER A 169 19.08 18.75 -20.59
CA SER A 169 18.53 17.77 -21.54
C SER A 169 17.31 17.02 -20.99
N ASP A 170 16.25 17.18 -21.77
CA ASP A 170 14.93 16.56 -21.75
C ASP A 170 14.99 15.02 -21.82
N SER A 171 14.09 14.34 -21.11
CA SER A 171 13.59 12.98 -21.41
C SER A 171 12.35 12.69 -20.56
N THR A 172 11.24 13.18 -21.06
CA THR A 172 9.89 12.69 -20.80
C THR A 172 9.82 11.18 -21.14
N GLY A 173 9.52 10.34 -20.15
CA GLY A 173 9.38 8.89 -20.33
C GLY A 173 8.07 8.38 -19.72
N ASN A 174 7.04 8.30 -20.56
CA ASN A 174 5.73 7.68 -20.32
C ASN A 174 5.77 6.53 -19.29
N HIS A 175 5.07 6.70 -18.17
CA HIS A 175 4.64 5.59 -17.33
C HIS A 175 3.26 5.13 -17.79
N SER A 176 3.26 4.25 -18.80
CA SER A 176 2.10 3.47 -19.18
C SER A 176 1.82 2.46 -18.08
N VAL A 177 0.86 2.75 -17.20
CA VAL A 177 0.32 1.79 -16.23
C VAL A 177 -0.56 0.79 -17.00
N PRO A 178 -0.26 -0.51 -17.03
CA PRO A 178 -1.18 -1.49 -17.58
C PRO A 178 -2.25 -1.83 -16.55
N ASN A 179 -3.48 -1.90 -17.04
CA ASN A 179 -4.73 -2.16 -16.34
C ASN A 179 -4.80 -3.58 -15.74
N ASP A 180 -5.56 -3.71 -14.65
CA ASP A 180 -6.14 -4.87 -13.96
C ASP A 180 -5.94 -6.28 -14.53
N SER A 181 -5.64 -7.27 -13.66
CA SER A 181 -6.29 -8.60 -13.60
C SER A 181 -5.63 -9.53 -12.55
N GLU A 182 -6.45 -10.39 -11.95
CA GLU A 182 -6.13 -11.43 -10.97
C GLU A 182 -4.77 -12.13 -11.17
N GLY A 183 -4.02 -12.30 -10.08
CA GLY A 183 -2.90 -13.25 -10.02
C GLY A 183 -1.53 -12.76 -10.52
N THR A 184 -1.40 -11.50 -10.93
CA THR A 184 -0.15 -11.04 -11.56
C THR A 184 0.92 -10.61 -10.54
N LEU A 185 2.00 -11.39 -10.47
CA LEU A 185 3.16 -11.21 -9.58
C LEU A 185 3.73 -9.78 -9.66
N VAL A 186 3.51 -8.93 -8.66
CA VAL A 186 3.94 -7.51 -8.67
C VAL A 186 5.47 -7.37 -8.71
N HIS A 187 6.00 -6.50 -9.58
CA HIS A 187 7.42 -6.17 -9.64
C HIS A 187 7.80 -5.43 -8.34
N LEU A 188 8.69 -6.05 -7.56
CA LEU A 188 9.00 -5.62 -6.20
C LEU A 188 9.93 -4.40 -6.25
N VAL A 189 9.50 -3.28 -5.67
CA VAL A 189 10.36 -2.12 -5.43
C VAL A 189 11.41 -2.51 -4.38
N ASN A 190 12.69 -2.27 -4.70
CA ASN A 190 13.83 -2.56 -3.83
C ASN A 190 13.70 -1.82 -2.49
N LEU A 191 13.99 -2.52 -1.40
CA LEU A 191 14.05 -1.92 -0.06
C LEU A 191 15.42 -1.22 0.13
N PRO A 192 15.47 0.13 0.23
CA PRO A 192 16.72 0.82 0.54
C PRO A 192 17.24 0.41 1.93
N GLY A 193 18.57 0.39 2.11
CA GLY A 193 19.18 0.02 3.40
C GLY A 193 18.86 1.01 4.52
N VAL A 194 18.53 2.26 4.18
CA VAL A 194 18.11 3.29 5.12
C VAL A 194 16.73 2.93 5.68
N GLY A 195 16.66 2.67 6.98
CA GLY A 195 15.42 2.27 7.66
C GLY A 195 15.13 0.77 7.67
N PHE A 196 16.09 -0.09 7.26
CA PHE A 196 15.92 -1.55 7.35
C PHE A 196 15.80 -2.02 8.81
N THR A 197 14.77 -2.81 9.10
CA THR A 197 14.52 -3.38 10.43
C THR A 197 14.04 -4.82 10.30
N HIS A 198 14.22 -5.63 11.35
CA HIS A 198 13.66 -6.99 11.38
C HIS A 198 12.13 -7.02 11.22
N ALA A 199 11.43 -5.95 11.60
CA ALA A 199 9.99 -5.82 11.38
C ALA A 199 9.65 -5.71 9.88
N ILE A 200 10.44 -4.95 9.11
CA ILE A 200 10.29 -4.85 7.65
C ILE A 200 10.65 -6.17 6.98
N LEU A 201 11.76 -6.79 7.40
CA LEU A 201 12.19 -8.10 6.92
C LEU A 201 11.11 -9.18 7.16
N ALA A 202 10.56 -9.26 8.36
CA ALA A 202 9.49 -10.21 8.70
C ALA A 202 8.23 -10.01 7.84
N ARG A 203 7.83 -8.75 7.60
CA ARG A 203 6.69 -8.41 6.74
C ARG A 203 6.94 -8.85 5.29
N ARG A 204 8.15 -8.64 4.78
CA ARG A 204 8.54 -9.01 3.42
C ARG A 204 8.66 -10.52 3.23
N MET A 205 9.24 -11.22 4.21
CA MET A 205 9.24 -12.68 4.26
C MET A 205 7.83 -13.25 4.27
N LEU A 206 6.91 -12.67 5.04
CA LEU A 206 5.52 -13.12 5.06
C LEU A 206 4.83 -12.94 3.69
N GLN A 207 5.13 -11.88 2.95
CA GLN A 207 4.63 -11.66 1.60
C GLN A 207 5.08 -12.77 0.64
N TRP A 208 6.37 -13.06 0.59
CA TRP A 208 6.93 -14.08 -0.30
C TRP A 208 6.50 -15.50 0.09
N LYS A 209 6.39 -15.80 1.39
CA LYS A 209 5.85 -17.07 1.89
C LYS A 209 4.41 -17.29 1.45
N ARG A 210 3.61 -16.22 1.34
CA ARG A 210 2.23 -16.27 0.82
C ARG A 210 2.15 -16.42 -0.69
N MET A 211 3.20 -16.04 -1.42
CA MET A 211 3.34 -16.30 -2.85
C MET A 211 3.79 -17.74 -3.15
N GLY A 212 4.17 -18.50 -2.12
CA GLY A 212 4.59 -19.90 -2.23
C GLY A 212 6.10 -20.11 -2.23
N PHE A 213 6.90 -19.05 -2.03
CA PHE A 213 8.35 -19.16 -1.96
C PHE A 213 8.81 -19.82 -0.66
N ASP A 214 9.81 -20.70 -0.78
CA ASP A 214 10.55 -21.26 0.34
C ASP A 214 11.63 -20.26 0.78
N LEU A 215 11.51 -19.77 2.01
CA LEU A 215 12.37 -18.72 2.56
C LEU A 215 13.39 -19.25 3.56
N ALA A 216 13.65 -20.56 3.58
CA ALA A 216 14.62 -21.17 4.49
C ALA A 216 15.99 -20.47 4.46
N ALA A 217 16.44 -19.98 3.30
CA ALA A 217 17.70 -19.25 3.14
C ALA A 217 17.70 -17.87 3.85
N LEU A 218 16.52 -17.28 4.09
CA LEU A 218 16.37 -15.95 4.70
C LEU A 218 16.01 -15.99 6.19
N GLU A 219 15.60 -17.15 6.72
CA GLU A 219 15.32 -17.33 8.16
C GLU A 219 16.46 -16.90 9.09
N PRO A 220 17.76 -17.12 8.78
CA PRO A 220 18.87 -16.66 9.62
C PRO A 220 18.92 -15.14 9.81
N ALA A 221 18.47 -14.35 8.82
CA ALA A 221 18.48 -12.89 8.88
C ALA A 221 17.57 -12.33 9.98
N MET A 222 16.58 -13.11 10.46
CA MET A 222 15.70 -12.72 11.56
C MET A 222 16.38 -12.77 12.93
N ALA A 223 17.45 -13.54 13.07
CA ALA A 223 18.18 -13.72 14.33
C ALA A 223 19.51 -12.95 14.37
N MET A 224 19.91 -12.30 13.28
CA MET A 224 21.13 -11.50 13.20
C MET A 224 20.97 -10.20 14.01
N VAL A 225 21.98 -9.83 14.79
CA VAL A 225 21.99 -8.56 15.54
C VAL A 225 22.46 -7.40 14.65
N ASN A 226 23.31 -7.70 13.65
CA ASN A 226 23.80 -6.72 12.69
C ASN A 226 22.79 -6.56 11.55
N LEU A 227 22.11 -5.39 11.50
CA LEU A 227 21.09 -5.08 10.49
C LEU A 227 21.68 -4.94 9.08
N ASP A 228 22.95 -4.56 8.93
CA ASP A 228 23.60 -4.44 7.62
C ASP A 228 23.89 -5.82 7.01
N GLU A 229 24.30 -6.78 7.83
CA GLU A 229 24.48 -8.18 7.42
C GLU A 229 23.13 -8.84 7.10
N ALA A 230 22.10 -8.58 7.91
CA ALA A 230 20.74 -9.03 7.64
C ALA A 230 20.18 -8.42 6.34
N HIS A 231 20.46 -7.15 6.06
CA HIS A 231 20.10 -6.50 4.80
C HIS A 231 20.86 -7.09 3.61
N GLY A 232 22.15 -7.42 3.79
CA GLY A 232 22.94 -8.11 2.79
C GLY A 232 22.33 -9.45 2.38
N LEU A 233 21.97 -10.29 3.36
CA LEU A 233 21.30 -11.58 3.10
C LEU A 233 19.91 -11.39 2.46
N TYR A 234 19.15 -10.40 2.93
CA TYR A 234 17.88 -9.99 2.34
C TYR A 234 18.00 -9.66 0.85
N ARG A 235 18.99 -8.85 0.46
CA ARG A 235 19.17 -8.41 -0.93
C ARG A 235 19.48 -9.57 -1.88
N VAL A 236 20.25 -10.56 -1.42
CA VAL A 236 20.57 -11.75 -2.23
C VAL A 236 19.28 -12.53 -2.52
N VAL A 237 18.50 -12.81 -1.47
CA VAL A 237 17.23 -13.54 -1.61
C VAL A 237 16.18 -12.73 -2.39
N GLU A 238 16.14 -11.41 -2.23
CA GLU A 238 15.27 -10.53 -3.01
C GLU A 238 15.58 -10.62 -4.51
N SER A 239 16.86 -10.63 -4.88
CA SER A 239 17.28 -10.78 -6.28
C SER A 239 16.83 -12.11 -6.87
N ASP A 240 16.97 -13.21 -6.11
CA ASP A 240 16.52 -14.54 -6.54
C ASP A 240 15.00 -14.61 -6.71
N ILE A 241 14.25 -13.96 -5.82
CA ILE A 241 12.78 -13.90 -5.89
C ILE A 241 12.32 -13.08 -7.09
N ILE A 242 12.96 -11.94 -7.38
CA ILE A 242 12.65 -11.13 -8.57
C ILE A 242 12.89 -11.97 -9.83
N ALA A 243 14.05 -12.62 -9.93
CA ALA A 243 14.38 -13.48 -11.07
C ALA A 243 13.39 -14.64 -11.21
N ALA A 244 12.98 -15.27 -10.12
CA ALA A 244 12.00 -16.35 -10.13
C ALA A 244 10.60 -15.85 -10.58
N ILE A 245 10.18 -14.66 -10.13
CA ILE A 245 8.93 -14.03 -10.56
C ILE A 245 8.93 -13.78 -12.07
N ASP A 246 10.02 -13.22 -12.60
CA ASP A 246 10.15 -12.92 -14.02
C ASP A 246 10.16 -14.22 -14.85
N ALA A 247 10.80 -15.27 -14.35
CA ALA A 247 10.79 -16.59 -14.98
C ALA A 247 9.40 -17.24 -14.99
N VAL A 248 8.63 -17.12 -13.91
CA VAL A 248 7.23 -17.60 -13.88
C VAL A 248 6.37 -16.83 -14.89
N ARG A 249 6.53 -15.51 -14.97
CA ARG A 249 5.84 -14.68 -15.97
C ARG A 249 6.23 -15.05 -17.40
N TYR A 250 7.52 -15.29 -17.62
CA TYR A 250 8.05 -15.75 -18.91
C TYR A 250 7.47 -17.11 -19.31
N MET A 251 7.36 -18.03 -18.36
CA MET A 251 6.75 -19.34 -18.52
C MET A 251 5.26 -19.26 -18.88
N ASP A 252 4.51 -18.38 -18.22
CA ASP A 252 3.08 -18.17 -18.50
C ASP A 252 2.85 -17.51 -19.86
N THR A 253 3.71 -16.58 -20.27
CA THR A 253 3.67 -15.98 -21.60
C THR A 253 3.89 -17.03 -22.70
N HIS A 254 4.72 -18.03 -22.43
CA HIS A 254 5.05 -19.13 -23.35
C HIS A 254 4.30 -20.43 -23.03
N ARG A 255 3.16 -20.35 -22.34
CA ARG A 255 2.41 -21.50 -21.84
C ARG A 255 2.13 -22.59 -22.88
N ALA A 256 1.94 -22.21 -24.14
CA ALA A 256 1.66 -23.15 -25.25
C ALA A 256 2.87 -24.02 -25.66
N ARG A 257 4.11 -23.61 -25.34
CA ARG A 257 5.35 -24.35 -25.68
C ARG A 257 5.73 -25.39 -24.63
N LEU A 258 5.00 -25.41 -23.51
CA LEU A 258 5.28 -26.23 -22.34
C LEU A 258 4.10 -27.13 -22.00
N THR A 259 4.40 -28.37 -21.64
CA THR A 259 3.39 -29.27 -21.07
C THR A 259 2.99 -28.80 -19.67
N VAL A 260 1.83 -29.28 -19.18
CA VAL A 260 1.37 -28.98 -17.80
C VAL A 260 2.41 -29.46 -16.78
N THR A 261 2.95 -30.67 -16.97
CA THR A 261 3.96 -31.25 -16.08
C THR A 261 5.28 -30.47 -16.07
N GLU A 262 5.77 -30.04 -17.23
CA GLU A 262 6.98 -29.20 -17.28
C GLU A 262 6.76 -27.89 -16.51
N ARG A 263 5.61 -27.23 -16.69
CA ARG A 263 5.29 -25.99 -15.96
C ARG A 263 5.23 -26.21 -14.45
N GLU A 264 4.62 -27.29 -13.98
CA GLU A 264 4.56 -27.60 -12.55
C GLU A 264 5.95 -27.86 -11.96
N VAL A 265 6.82 -28.59 -12.67
CA VAL A 265 8.19 -28.88 -12.23
C VAL A 265 9.04 -27.61 -12.17
N TYR A 266 8.99 -26.77 -13.20
CA TYR A 266 9.73 -25.50 -13.22
C TYR A 266 9.18 -24.53 -12.18
N ASN A 267 7.86 -24.44 -12.00
CA ASN A 267 7.27 -23.61 -10.96
C ASN A 267 7.75 -24.04 -9.56
N PHE A 268 7.71 -25.33 -9.26
CA PHE A 268 8.19 -25.84 -7.97
C PHE A 268 9.67 -25.49 -7.71
N ARG A 269 10.53 -25.66 -8.72
CA ARG A 269 11.97 -25.34 -8.62
C ARG A 269 12.23 -23.84 -8.47
N LEU A 270 11.44 -22.98 -9.12
CA LEU A 270 11.54 -21.53 -8.96
C LEU A 270 11.06 -21.08 -7.58
N MET A 271 10.06 -21.75 -7.00
CA MET A 271 9.56 -21.45 -5.65
C MET A 271 10.52 -21.89 -4.54
N SER A 272 11.36 -22.91 -4.77
CA SER A 272 12.32 -23.39 -3.75
C SER A 272 13.58 -22.52 -3.59
N LEU A 273 13.81 -21.56 -4.49
CA LEU A 273 14.92 -20.59 -4.49
C LEU A 273 16.36 -21.16 -4.43
N SER A 274 16.55 -22.48 -4.50
CA SER A 274 17.86 -23.13 -4.32
C SER A 274 18.79 -23.03 -5.53
N SER A 275 18.24 -22.98 -6.74
CA SER A 275 18.98 -22.95 -8.02
C SER A 275 18.23 -22.12 -9.07
N VAL A 276 17.87 -20.88 -8.73
CA VAL A 276 17.03 -20.03 -9.59
C VAL A 276 17.67 -19.79 -10.96
N ASN A 277 18.91 -19.30 -11.01
CA ASN A 277 19.59 -18.98 -12.28
C ASN A 277 19.76 -20.18 -13.21
N GLU A 278 20.11 -21.36 -12.67
CA GLU A 278 20.23 -22.59 -13.46
C GLU A 278 18.86 -23.02 -14.02
N THR A 279 17.82 -22.94 -13.19
CA THR A 279 16.44 -23.29 -13.57
C THR A 279 15.90 -22.35 -14.67
N ILE A 280 16.23 -21.06 -14.59
CA ILE A 280 15.89 -20.06 -15.62
C ILE A 280 16.58 -20.39 -16.94
N THR A 281 17.89 -20.64 -16.90
CA THR A 281 18.68 -20.95 -18.11
C THR A 281 18.17 -22.23 -18.80
N GLU A 282 17.82 -23.24 -18.01
CA GLU A 282 17.26 -24.50 -18.51
C GLU A 282 15.87 -24.28 -19.15
N LEU A 283 15.02 -23.49 -18.49
CA LEU A 283 13.68 -23.11 -18.97
C LEU A 283 13.75 -22.33 -20.29
N GLU A 284 14.61 -21.33 -20.37
CA GLU A 284 14.82 -20.52 -21.58
C GLU A 284 15.32 -21.36 -22.74
N ARG A 285 16.25 -22.29 -22.48
CA ARG A 285 16.75 -23.22 -23.51
C ARG A 285 15.63 -24.12 -24.01
N LEU A 286 14.86 -24.71 -23.09
CA LEU A 286 13.77 -25.62 -23.42
C LEU A 286 12.68 -24.92 -24.25
N ILE A 287 12.29 -23.71 -23.85
CA ILE A 287 11.37 -22.87 -24.61
C ILE A 287 11.97 -22.57 -25.97
N SER A 288 13.22 -22.09 -26.06
CA SER A 288 13.86 -21.69 -27.33
C SER A 288 14.01 -22.83 -28.35
N THR A 289 14.12 -24.08 -27.89
CA THR A 289 14.26 -25.26 -28.78
C THR A 289 12.95 -25.77 -29.40
N ARG A 290 11.78 -25.22 -29.04
CA ARG A 290 10.46 -25.70 -29.49
C ARG A 290 9.68 -24.65 -30.25
#